data_AF-A0A3A0GCB1-F1
#
_entry.id   AF-A0A3A0GCB1-F1
#
_cell.length_a   1.000
_cell.length_b   1.000
_cell.length_c   1.000
_cell.angle_alpha   90.00
_cell.angle_beta   90.00
_cell.angle_gamma   90.00
#
_symmetry.space_group_name_H-M   'P 1'
#
loop_
_entity.id
_entity.type
_entity.pdbx_description
1 polymer ?
#
loop_
_entity_poly.entity_id
_entity_poly.type
_entity_poly.pdbx_seq_one_letter_code
_entity_poly.pdbx_strand_id
1 'polypeptide(L)'
;MYKGGITFSITKSFGSLQLIPEAQGLRLYYTPIVSGVENPSAPGFLNMILPLDAVGGLWATTRAFLYGVESLDENVIMQGGGGSESDILVKLYRDKPRGQQGRLSGEETCWLRIVTGRTEEERRRIKLGPRDLLCLELACNSVLVLAGEAGSHKPALQ
;
A
#
# COMPACT_ATOMS: atom_id res chain seq x y z
N MET A 1 9.45 -18.77 18.18
CA MET A 1 9.49 -17.51 18.97
C MET A 1 8.77 -16.45 18.16
N TYR A 2 7.56 -16.03 18.58
CA TYR A 2 6.90 -14.84 18.05
C TYR A 2 7.72 -13.62 18.51
N LYS A 3 8.26 -12.83 17.57
CA LYS A 3 9.22 -11.73 17.87
C LYS A 3 8.60 -10.33 17.94
N GLY A 4 7.27 -10.18 17.91
CA GLY A 4 6.60 -8.87 17.92
C GLY A 4 6.92 -8.04 16.67
N GLY A 5 5.95 -7.88 15.77
CA GLY A 5 6.14 -7.09 14.55
C GLY A 5 5.97 -5.59 14.82
N ILE A 6 6.77 -4.76 14.15
CA ILE A 6 6.49 -3.32 14.04
C ILE A 6 5.28 -3.17 13.12
N THR A 7 4.20 -2.57 13.60
CA THR A 7 3.03 -2.22 12.77
C THR A 7 3.01 -0.73 12.52
N PHE A 8 2.82 -0.32 11.26
CA PHE A 8 2.61 1.08 10.91
C PHE A 8 1.13 1.30 10.56
N SER A 9 0.53 2.37 11.08
CA SER A 9 -0.90 2.62 10.90
C SER A 9 -1.16 3.91 10.12
N ILE A 10 -2.07 3.84 9.17
CA ILE A 10 -2.64 4.97 8.43
C ILE A 10 -4.14 5.00 8.75
N THR A 11 -4.55 5.90 9.63
CA THR A 11 -5.94 6.03 10.07
C THR A 11 -6.60 7.24 9.41
N LYS A 12 -7.81 7.04 8.89
CA LYS A 12 -8.69 8.06 8.31
C LYS A 12 -10.07 7.95 8.96
N SER A 13 -10.92 8.95 8.76
CA SER A 13 -12.29 8.95 9.32
C SER A 13 -13.15 7.77 8.87
N PHE A 14 -12.83 7.17 7.73
CA PHE A 14 -13.59 6.08 7.11
C PHE A 14 -12.93 4.70 7.26
N GLY A 15 -11.74 4.60 7.85
CA GLY A 15 -11.05 3.33 7.99
C GLY A 15 -9.62 3.44 8.51
N SER A 16 -9.08 2.29 8.92
CA SER A 16 -7.75 2.14 9.49
C SER A 16 -6.99 1.10 8.67
N LEU A 17 -5.88 1.51 8.06
CA LEU A 17 -4.96 0.63 7.36
C LEU A 17 -3.74 0.36 8.25
N GLN A 18 -3.55 -0.90 8.61
CA GLN A 18 -2.34 -1.39 9.23
C GLN A 18 -1.44 -2.02 8.17
N LEU A 19 -0.17 -1.60 8.19
CA LEU A 19 0.92 -2.08 7.37
C LEU A 19 1.79 -2.95 8.28
N ILE A 20 1.78 -4.25 8.04
CA ILE A 20 2.43 -5.24 8.90
C ILE A 20 3.53 -5.91 8.06
N PRO A 21 4.81 -5.54 8.27
CA PRO A 21 5.93 -6.14 7.58
C PRO A 21 6.09 -7.62 7.93
N GLU A 22 6.21 -8.47 6.92
CA GLU A 22 6.51 -9.89 7.05
C GLU A 22 7.68 -10.25 6.11
N ALA A 23 8.39 -11.36 6.38
CA ALA A 23 9.53 -11.76 5.54
C ALA A 23 9.12 -12.09 4.10
N GLN A 24 7.86 -12.48 3.89
CA GLN A 24 7.28 -12.85 2.60
C GLN A 24 6.66 -11.67 1.84
N GLY A 25 6.56 -10.49 2.46
CA GLY A 25 5.86 -9.36 1.85
C GLY A 25 5.26 -8.38 2.87
N LEU A 26 4.47 -7.43 2.36
CA LEU A 26 3.80 -6.43 3.20
C LEU A 26 2.34 -6.79 3.39
N ARG A 27 1.91 -7.13 4.60
CA ARG A 27 0.50 -7.33 4.89
C ARG A 27 -0.23 -5.98 4.98
N LEU A 28 -1.27 -5.85 4.17
CA LEU A 28 -2.25 -4.77 4.23
C LEU A 28 -3.48 -5.29 4.98
N TYR A 29 -3.69 -4.76 6.17
CA TYR A 29 -4.85 -5.08 7.01
C TYR A 29 -5.70 -3.82 7.18
N TYR A 30 -6.79 -3.73 6.43
CA TYR A 30 -7.68 -2.57 6.43
C TYR A 30 -9.01 -2.90 7.09
N THR A 31 -9.37 -2.09 8.09
CA THR A 31 -10.66 -2.16 8.77
C THR A 31 -11.49 -0.91 8.48
N PRO A 32 -12.68 -1.03 7.86
CA PRO A 32 -13.61 0.07 7.71
C PRO A 32 -14.05 0.64 9.05
N ILE A 33 -14.29 1.95 9.11
CA ILE A 33 -14.93 2.59 10.26
C ILE A 33 -16.38 2.88 9.88
N VAL A 34 -17.33 2.25 10.56
CA VAL A 34 -18.77 2.42 10.38
C VAL A 34 -19.35 3.02 11.66
N SER A 35 -20.03 4.16 11.53
CA SER A 35 -20.58 4.88 12.69
C SER A 35 -19.55 5.16 13.79
N GLY A 36 -18.31 5.46 13.41
CA GLY A 36 -17.21 5.77 14.33
C GLY A 36 -16.51 4.57 14.97
N VAL A 37 -16.89 3.34 14.61
CA VAL A 37 -16.30 2.11 15.16
C VAL A 37 -15.67 1.27 14.04
N GLU A 38 -14.47 0.75 14.28
CA GLU A 38 -13.83 -0.22 13.40
C GLU A 38 -14.69 -1.49 13.28
N ASN A 39 -15.04 -1.88 12.05
CA ASN A 39 -15.93 -3.00 11.78
C ASN A 39 -15.29 -3.96 10.76
N PRO A 40 -14.65 -5.07 11.20
CA PRO A 40 -14.02 -6.04 10.32
C PRO A 40 -15.03 -6.90 9.54
N SER A 41 -16.31 -6.84 9.90
CA SER A 41 -17.40 -7.53 9.17
C SER A 41 -18.05 -6.64 8.10
N ALA A 42 -17.67 -5.36 8.01
CA ALA A 42 -18.22 -4.44 7.03
C ALA A 42 -17.64 -4.70 5.63
N PRO A 43 -18.41 -4.44 4.56
CA PRO A 43 -17.87 -4.36 3.21
C PRO A 43 -16.66 -3.43 3.17
N GLY A 44 -15.63 -3.84 2.45
CA GLY A 44 -14.39 -3.09 2.44
C GLY A 44 -13.38 -3.52 3.51
N PHE A 45 -13.64 -4.52 4.36
CA PHE A 45 -12.57 -5.17 5.13
C PHE A 45 -11.55 -5.86 4.20
N LEU A 46 -10.27 -5.80 4.55
CA LEU A 46 -9.19 -6.41 3.78
C LEU A 46 -8.13 -6.98 4.71
N ASN A 47 -7.68 -8.19 4.41
CA ASN A 47 -6.47 -8.77 4.97
C ASN A 47 -5.74 -9.53 3.87
N MET A 48 -4.68 -8.94 3.32
CA MET A 48 -3.92 -9.51 2.23
C MET A 48 -2.43 -9.24 2.38
N ILE A 49 -1.59 -10.02 1.70
CA ILE A 49 -0.15 -9.79 1.64
C ILE A 49 0.19 -9.31 0.24
N LEU A 50 0.80 -8.12 0.12
CA LEU A 50 1.52 -7.73 -1.07
C LEU A 50 2.78 -8.59 -1.17
N PRO A 51 3.00 -9.30 -2.28
CA PRO A 51 4.14 -10.19 -2.42
C PRO A 51 5.46 -9.41 -2.44
N LEU A 52 6.54 -10.05 -1.99
CA LEU A 52 7.85 -9.42 -1.80
C LEU A 52 8.40 -8.75 -3.07
N ASP A 53 8.15 -9.33 -4.24
CA ASP A 53 8.53 -8.79 -5.55
C ASP A 53 7.90 -7.42 -5.83
N ALA A 54 6.69 -7.17 -5.35
CA ALA A 54 5.97 -5.91 -5.50
C ALA A 54 6.44 -4.82 -4.51
N VAL A 55 7.13 -5.19 -3.42
CA VAL A 55 7.48 -4.24 -2.34
C VAL A 55 8.53 -3.22 -2.79
N GLY A 56 9.47 -3.62 -3.67
CA GLY A 56 10.54 -2.75 -4.14
C GLY A 56 10.03 -1.53 -4.92
N GLY A 57 9.12 -1.74 -5.87
CA GLY A 57 8.49 -0.66 -6.65
C GLY A 57 7.66 0.27 -5.76
N LEU A 58 6.86 -0.30 -4.85
CA LEU A 58 6.08 0.48 -3.89
C LEU A 58 6.96 1.35 -2.98
N TRP A 59 8.08 0.80 -2.49
CA TRP A 59 9.06 1.55 -1.70
C TRP A 59 9.66 2.72 -2.48
N ALA A 60 10.15 2.47 -3.70
CA ALA A 60 10.79 3.48 -4.53
C ALA A 60 9.81 4.62 -4.87
N THR A 61 8.59 4.30 -5.28
CA THR A 61 7.55 5.28 -5.61
C THR A 61 7.11 6.07 -4.38
N THR A 62 6.91 5.42 -3.24
CA THR A 62 6.59 6.11 -1.97
C THR A 62 7.67 7.11 -1.60
N ARG A 63 8.94 6.70 -1.72
CA ARG A 63 10.10 7.54 -1.41
C ARG A 63 10.17 8.75 -2.35
N ALA A 64 9.96 8.55 -3.64
CA ALA A 64 9.92 9.65 -4.61
C ALA A 64 8.81 10.65 -4.28
N PHE A 65 7.61 10.18 -3.93
CA PHE A 65 6.51 11.05 -3.53
C PHE A 65 6.79 11.81 -2.24
N LEU A 66 7.37 11.16 -1.23
CA LEU A 66 7.73 11.79 0.05
C LEU A 66 8.72 12.94 -0.13
N TYR A 67 9.69 12.79 -1.04
CA TYR A 67 10.72 13.80 -1.30
C TYR A 67 10.36 14.77 -2.45
N GLY A 68 9.12 14.74 -2.95
CA GLY A 68 8.68 15.65 -4.01
C GLY A 68 9.38 15.44 -5.35
N VAL A 69 9.89 14.23 -5.62
CA VAL A 69 10.56 13.87 -6.87
C VAL A 69 9.53 13.36 -7.88
N GLU A 70 9.81 13.56 -9.16
CA GLU A 70 9.00 12.97 -10.24
C GLU A 70 9.11 11.44 -10.23
N SER A 71 7.96 10.78 -10.32
CA SER A 71 7.83 9.33 -10.41
C SER A 71 6.52 9.00 -11.09
N LEU A 72 6.51 7.89 -11.81
CA LEU A 72 5.28 7.30 -12.36
C LEU A 72 4.47 6.64 -11.25
N ASP A 73 3.23 6.28 -11.59
CA ASP A 73 2.35 5.50 -10.72
C ASP A 73 2.91 4.09 -10.53
N GLU A 74 2.88 3.58 -9.31
CA GLU A 74 3.13 2.17 -9.04
C GLU A 74 1.82 1.39 -9.13
N ASN A 75 1.81 0.27 -9.85
CA ASN A 75 0.64 -0.59 -9.99
C ASN A 75 1.04 -2.04 -9.72
N VAL A 76 0.53 -2.59 -8.62
CA VAL A 76 0.65 -4.01 -8.29
C VAL A 76 -0.65 -4.69 -8.65
N ILE A 77 -0.59 -5.61 -9.61
CA ILE A 77 -1.74 -6.40 -10.06
C ILE A 77 -1.50 -7.84 -9.60
N MET A 78 -2.38 -8.35 -8.76
CA MET A 78 -2.39 -9.76 -8.38
C MET A 78 -3.59 -10.41 -9.06
N GLN A 79 -3.30 -11.39 -9.91
CA GLN A 79 -4.33 -12.12 -10.63
C GLN A 79 -5.14 -12.99 -9.67
N GLY A 80 -6.46 -12.98 -9.80
CA GLY A 80 -7.31 -13.93 -9.11
C GLY A 80 -6.98 -15.37 -9.54
N GLY A 81 -7.03 -16.34 -8.61
CA GLY A 81 -6.90 -17.75 -8.97
C GLY A 81 -8.04 -18.11 -9.93
N GLY A 82 -7.73 -18.70 -11.09
CA GLY A 82 -8.68 -18.91 -12.19
C GLY A 82 -10.07 -19.37 -11.73
N GLY A 83 -11.12 -18.59 -12.06
CA GLY A 83 -12.48 -18.77 -11.56
C GLY A 83 -13.27 -17.45 -11.51
N SER A 84 -14.01 -17.22 -10.42
CA SER A 84 -14.83 -16.02 -10.13
C SER A 84 -14.12 -14.97 -9.26
N GLU A 85 -12.87 -15.21 -8.86
CA GLU A 85 -12.09 -14.24 -8.08
C GLU A 85 -11.64 -13.09 -8.97
N SER A 86 -11.93 -11.86 -8.55
CA SER A 86 -11.49 -10.66 -9.26
C SER A 86 -10.02 -10.37 -8.97
N ASP A 87 -9.31 -9.92 -9.99
CA ASP A 87 -7.96 -9.37 -9.84
C ASP A 87 -7.93 -8.25 -8.79
N ILE A 88 -6.85 -8.22 -8.03
CA ILE A 88 -6.59 -7.18 -7.04
C ILE A 88 -5.62 -6.17 -7.65
N LEU A 89 -5.98 -4.89 -7.58
CA LEU A 89 -5.11 -3.77 -7.94
C LEU A 89 -4.75 -2.96 -6.70
N VAL A 90 -3.46 -2.84 -6.43
CA VAL A 90 -2.92 -1.85 -5.50
C VAL A 90 -2.16 -0.80 -6.31
N LYS A 91 -2.65 0.43 -6.28
CA LYS A 91 -2.11 1.55 -7.05
C LYS A 91 -1.67 2.68 -6.12
N LEU A 92 -0.40 3.06 -6.20
CA LEU A 92 0.14 4.26 -5.56
C LEU A 92 0.38 5.32 -6.63
N TYR A 93 -0.29 6.46 -6.50
CA TYR A 93 -0.24 7.50 -7.52
C TYR A 93 -0.30 8.90 -6.91
N ARG A 94 0.05 9.88 -7.73
CA ARG A 94 -0.01 11.31 -7.39
C ARG A 94 -0.89 12.03 -8.40
N ASP A 95 -1.61 13.05 -7.96
CA ASP A 95 -2.36 13.92 -8.85
C ASP A 95 -1.44 14.55 -9.91
N LYS A 96 -2.01 14.93 -11.06
CA LYS A 96 -1.26 15.59 -12.13
C LYS A 96 -0.54 16.85 -11.59
N PRO A 97 0.69 17.11 -12.04
CA PRO A 97 1.43 18.29 -11.61
C PRO A 97 0.68 19.59 -11.90
N ARG A 98 0.74 20.55 -10.98
CA ARG A 98 0.05 21.85 -11.09
C ARG A 98 0.98 23.06 -11.13
N GLY A 99 2.29 22.84 -11.04
CA GLY A 99 3.30 23.90 -11.10
C GLY A 99 3.49 24.45 -12.51
N GLN A 100 4.34 25.47 -12.62
CA GLN A 100 4.69 26.08 -13.91
C GLN A 100 5.22 25.02 -14.88
N GLN A 101 4.80 25.12 -16.14
CA GLN A 101 5.19 24.21 -17.21
C GLN A 101 4.87 22.72 -16.92
N GLY A 102 3.88 22.44 -16.07
CA GLY A 102 3.49 21.06 -15.74
C GLY A 102 4.50 20.34 -14.84
N ARG A 103 5.33 21.09 -14.10
CA ARG A 103 6.19 20.54 -13.04
C ARG A 103 5.43 20.40 -11.73
N LEU A 104 6.00 19.64 -10.81
CA LEU A 104 5.48 19.50 -9.45
C LEU A 104 5.50 20.85 -8.72
N SER A 105 4.39 21.19 -8.05
CA SER A 105 4.33 22.31 -7.12
C SER A 105 4.61 21.89 -5.67
N GLY A 106 4.52 20.59 -5.37
CA GLY A 106 4.59 20.07 -4.01
C GLY A 106 3.22 20.04 -3.30
N GLU A 107 2.17 20.54 -3.96
CA GLU A 107 0.80 20.52 -3.45
C GLU A 107 -0.02 19.36 -4.01
N GLU A 108 0.57 18.55 -4.90
CA GLU A 108 -0.09 17.40 -5.48
C GLU A 108 -0.45 16.37 -4.41
N THR A 109 -1.70 15.90 -4.43
CA THR A 109 -2.13 14.88 -3.49
C THR A 109 -1.64 13.51 -3.92
N CYS A 110 -1.07 12.77 -2.97
CA CYS A 110 -0.71 11.37 -3.14
C CYS A 110 -1.84 10.46 -2.65
N TRP A 111 -2.00 9.31 -3.31
CA TRP A 111 -3.13 8.41 -3.12
C TRP A 111 -2.66 6.96 -3.13
N LEU A 112 -3.14 6.17 -2.17
CA LEU A 112 -3.13 4.72 -2.24
C LEU A 112 -4.53 4.24 -2.59
N ARG A 113 -4.66 3.50 -3.67
CA ARG A 113 -5.90 2.87 -4.10
C ARG A 113 -5.77 1.35 -4.01
N ILE A 114 -6.69 0.71 -3.30
CA ILE A 114 -6.76 -0.76 -3.21
C ILE A 114 -8.12 -1.19 -3.74
N VAL A 115 -8.12 -1.99 -4.79
CA VAL A 115 -9.32 -2.52 -5.45
C VAL A 115 -9.26 -4.02 -5.36
N THR A 116 -10.19 -4.63 -4.62
CA THR A 116 -10.23 -6.09 -4.42
C THR A 116 -11.44 -6.73 -5.08
N GLY A 117 -12.25 -5.94 -5.79
CA GLY A 117 -13.52 -6.38 -6.33
C GLY A 117 -14.14 -5.35 -7.26
N ARG A 118 -15.38 -5.63 -7.67
CA ARG A 118 -16.06 -4.86 -8.73
C ARG A 118 -16.89 -3.71 -8.17
N THR A 119 -17.36 -3.80 -6.92
CA THR A 119 -18.23 -2.77 -6.34
C THR A 119 -17.43 -1.58 -5.79
N GLU A 120 -18.10 -0.47 -5.49
CA GLU A 120 -17.44 0.72 -4.93
C GLU A 120 -17.04 0.51 -3.47
N GLU A 121 -17.78 -0.29 -2.71
CA GLU A 121 -17.47 -0.65 -1.33
C GLU A 121 -16.16 -1.47 -1.22
N GLU A 122 -15.77 -2.14 -2.30
CA GLU A 122 -14.54 -2.91 -2.42
C GLU A 122 -13.35 -2.05 -2.89
N ARG A 123 -13.55 -0.74 -3.08
CA ARG A 123 -12.51 0.21 -3.51
C ARG A 123 -12.15 1.15 -2.38
N ARG A 124 -10.90 1.06 -1.92
CA ARG A 124 -10.36 1.94 -0.88
C ARG A 124 -9.51 2.98 -1.57
N ARG A 125 -9.85 4.26 -1.39
CA ARG A 125 -9.05 5.38 -1.90
C ARG A 125 -8.59 6.22 -0.71
N ILE A 126 -7.32 6.08 -0.37
CA ILE A 126 -6.73 6.66 0.82
C ILE A 126 -5.87 7.85 0.40
N LYS A 127 -6.26 9.06 0.83
CA LYS A 127 -5.42 10.26 0.68
C LYS A 127 -4.23 10.16 1.63
N LEU A 128 -3.03 10.22 1.07
CA LEU A 128 -1.77 10.12 1.81
C LEU A 128 -1.19 11.52 2.05
N GLY A 129 -0.96 11.85 3.31
CA GLY A 129 -0.10 12.95 3.71
C GLY A 129 1.35 12.49 3.91
N PRO A 130 2.27 13.42 4.25
CA PRO A 130 3.69 13.10 4.44
C PRO A 130 3.94 12.00 5.48
N ARG A 131 3.19 12.01 6.59
CA ARG A 131 3.29 10.95 7.62
C ARG A 131 2.83 9.59 7.09
N ASP A 132 1.79 9.55 6.27
CA ASP A 132 1.27 8.29 5.73
C ASP A 132 2.26 7.69 4.73
N LEU A 133 2.89 8.54 3.90
CA LEU A 133 3.98 8.15 3.01
C LEU A 133 5.19 7.63 3.79
N LEU A 134 5.55 8.28 4.90
CA LEU A 134 6.62 7.79 5.78
C LEU A 134 6.26 6.42 6.39
N CYS A 135 5.03 6.20 6.83
CA CYS A 135 4.58 4.88 7.30
C CYS A 135 4.72 3.80 6.22
N LEU A 136 4.34 4.09 4.97
CA LEU A 136 4.51 3.17 3.84
C LEU A 136 5.99 2.87 3.57
N GLU A 137 6.83 3.90 3.54
CA GLU A 137 8.27 3.76 3.29
C GLU A 137 8.94 2.89 4.35
N LEU A 138 8.67 3.14 5.62
CA LEU A 138 9.23 2.38 6.74
C LEU A 138 8.70 0.95 6.78
N ALA A 139 7.42 0.73 6.44
CA ALA A 139 6.84 -0.59 6.37
C ALA A 139 7.48 -1.42 5.25
N CYS A 140 7.63 -0.85 4.05
CA CYS A 140 8.31 -1.50 2.95
C CYS A 140 9.78 -1.77 3.28
N ASN A 141 10.50 -0.80 3.84
CA ASN A 141 11.90 -0.97 4.23
C ASN A 141 12.06 -2.10 5.28
N SER A 142 11.14 -2.20 6.24
CA SER A 142 11.13 -3.28 7.22
C SER A 142 10.94 -4.65 6.57
N VAL A 143 10.09 -4.76 5.53
CA VAL A 143 9.95 -5.99 4.76
C VAL A 143 11.26 -6.37 4.07
N LEU A 144 11.95 -5.41 3.44
CA LEU A 144 13.23 -5.67 2.77
C LEU A 144 14.30 -6.19 3.75
N VAL A 145 14.38 -5.61 4.95
CA VAL A 145 15.28 -6.07 6.01
C VAL A 145 14.90 -7.48 6.49
N LEU A 146 13.62 -7.72 6.79
CA LEU A 146 13.13 -9.02 7.25
C LEU A 146 13.34 -10.11 6.20
N ALA A 147 13.15 -9.78 4.92
CA ALA A 147 13.33 -10.72 3.82
C ALA A 147 14.81 -11.09 3.62
N GLY A 148 15.71 -10.13 3.78
CA GLY A 148 17.16 -10.35 3.77
C GLY A 148 17.60 -11.27 4.92
N GLU A 149 17.18 -10.95 6.15
CA GLU A 149 17.49 -11.75 7.35
C GLU A 149 16.93 -13.17 7.28
N ALA A 150 15.73 -13.34 6.72
CA ALA A 150 15.08 -14.64 6.60
C ALA A 150 15.54 -15.45 5.38
N GLY A 151 16.30 -14.85 4.45
CA GLY A 151 16.64 -15.49 3.17
C GLY A 151 15.41 -15.85 2.32
N SER A 152 14.30 -15.13 2.48
CA SER A 152 13.05 -15.36 1.75
C SER A 152 13.09 -14.76 0.34
N HIS A 153 13.93 -13.73 0.13
CA HIS A 153 14.17 -13.18 -1.20
C HIS A 153 15.01 -14.15 -2.03
N LYS A 154 14.34 -14.88 -2.93
CA LYS A 154 14.96 -15.81 -3.87
C LYS A 154 14.76 -15.29 -5.28
N PRO A 155 15.55 -14.27 -5.71
CA PRO A 155 15.40 -13.72 -7.04
C PRO A 155 15.67 -14.83 -8.06
N ALA A 156 14.68 -15.11 -8.89
CA ALA A 156 14.85 -15.89 -10.10
C ALA A 156 14.85 -14.91 -11.26
N LEU A 157 15.84 -15.01 -12.14
CA LEU A 157 15.76 -14.36 -13.44
C LEU A 157 14.63 -15.08 -14.21
N GLN A 158 13.62 -14.33 -14.62
CA GLN A 158 12.64 -14.80 -15.60
C GLN A 158 13.25 -14.78 -17.00
#